data_AF-A0A6M3K3Q7-F1
#
_entry.id   AF-A0A6M3K3Q7-F1
#
_cell.length_a   1.000
_cell.length_b   1.000
_cell.length_c   1.000
_cell.angle_alpha   90.00
_cell.angle_beta   90.00
_cell.angle_gamma   90.00
#
_symmetry.space_group_name_H-M   'P 1'
#
loop_
_entity.id
_entity.type
_entity.pdbx_description
1 polymer ?
#
loop_
_entity_poly.entity_id
_entity_poly.type
_entity_poly.pdbx_seq_one_letter_code
_entity_poly.pdbx_strand_id
1 'polypeptide(L)'
;MININEKIEDYIKDTIPNFQKRGILFNCPVCKEVKCNTTKNSNKIYCLHCKKHIGNIFDVVKILEPDKANLSQEEITQYLKKKYDLDYLTEQDINRVFDFYMSLGFDLVPVVFNDKIPIEKDWLNKEHKNKEEWLDWFNDNLNFGVKAGEKSGVTTLDFDTKDIPEDLKKVLNETLLNITERGTHYIYQYEPTLKTTRIDEIKLDILNGKQFVVFPSKVNGARRKELIGKTINKMSPELIKYLQDKKATISSTTFSEPIDEEIKLEELEEINFNLVGEGNRNNFLLRLGGILQKQLGRSQLENVLGIINRMCCKPPYPQREFENICKSLDKYGAKDERELALKILVYLRIVGDASARDVKEVVGETKEKVDKALAFLVKEGYAFKKRSSYHVLKRIQWKDTFFDEDKLLDFKVPYFYDVAIFRPGDMILIGGQQKVGKCISEGLILTNQGLRDISDIGKTKPDGWSKNNRHIRVFIGDKRKKAFRTTKGFYKEKVNKTIKIVTEHGYEIEGSPEHPILVMKKGINSNEREFKKLSDISIGDFGVIVTPNIETKEKIKKGKDFKYKPNTHTTNFKQINISSDLNEDTAKIFGYIIGDGSLQKNKVTIYQNTKDIYNIEEIKDIY
;
A
#
# COMPACT_ATOMS: atom_id res chain seq x y z
N MET A 1 -16.29 -9.96 -12.95
CA MET A 1 -17.55 -9.64 -13.66
C MET A 1 -17.77 -10.74 -14.67
N ILE A 2 -19.00 -11.27 -14.81
CA ILE A 2 -19.29 -12.25 -15.87
C ILE A 2 -19.17 -11.51 -17.20
N ASN A 3 -18.27 -11.95 -18.07
CA ASN A 3 -18.15 -11.38 -19.40
C ASN A 3 -19.30 -11.92 -20.24
N ILE A 4 -20.17 -11.05 -20.76
CA ILE A 4 -21.34 -11.46 -21.56
C ILE A 4 -20.96 -12.38 -22.74
N ASN A 5 -19.73 -12.26 -23.25
CA ASN A 5 -19.22 -13.11 -24.30
C ASN A 5 -19.03 -14.58 -23.87
N GLU A 6 -18.93 -14.88 -22.57
CA GLU A 6 -18.89 -16.25 -22.05
C GLU A 6 -20.25 -16.96 -22.20
N LYS A 7 -21.34 -16.21 -22.39
CA LYS A 7 -22.69 -16.74 -22.62
C LYS A 7 -22.99 -17.11 -24.07
N ILE A 8 -22.00 -17.02 -24.96
CA ILE A 8 -22.21 -17.27 -26.39
C ILE A 8 -22.61 -18.71 -26.69
N GLU A 9 -22.02 -19.69 -26.00
CA GLU A 9 -22.37 -21.10 -26.18
C GLU A 9 -23.73 -21.43 -25.56
N ASP A 10 -24.02 -20.91 -24.36
CA ASP A 10 -25.33 -21.02 -23.71
C ASP A 10 -26.43 -20.49 -24.64
N TYR A 11 -26.20 -19.31 -25.23
CA TYR A 11 -27.12 -18.68 -26.15
C TYR A 11 -27.38 -19.47 -27.43
N ILE A 12 -26.33 -20.05 -28.04
CA ILE A 12 -26.49 -20.88 -29.23
C ILE A 12 -27.25 -22.16 -28.89
N LYS A 13 -26.95 -22.77 -27.74
CA LYS A 13 -27.63 -23.97 -27.27
C LYS A 13 -29.13 -23.75 -27.06
N ASP A 14 -29.51 -22.61 -26.50
CA ASP A 14 -30.90 -22.28 -26.23
C ASP A 14 -31.68 -21.91 -27.50
N THR A 15 -30.99 -21.40 -28.52
CA THR A 15 -31.64 -20.76 -29.68
C THR A 15 -31.63 -21.62 -30.94
N ILE A 16 -30.67 -22.54 -31.10
CA ILE A 16 -30.63 -23.47 -32.25
C ILE A 16 -31.41 -24.76 -31.90
N PRO A 17 -32.49 -25.09 -32.63
CA PRO A 17 -33.18 -26.36 -32.47
C PRO A 17 -32.23 -27.55 -32.73
N ASN A 18 -32.32 -28.60 -31.90
CA ASN A 18 -31.46 -29.78 -31.99
C ASN A 18 -29.96 -29.48 -31.88
N PHE A 19 -29.59 -28.56 -30.99
CA PHE A 19 -28.18 -28.26 -30.70
C PHE A 19 -27.39 -29.53 -30.32
N GLN A 20 -26.22 -29.67 -30.92
CA GLN A 20 -25.25 -30.75 -30.82
C GLN A 20 -23.86 -30.16 -30.60
N LYS A 21 -23.11 -30.77 -29.69
CA LYS A 21 -21.72 -30.43 -29.39
C LYS A 21 -20.85 -31.69 -29.43
N ARG A 22 -19.73 -31.64 -30.15
CA ARG A 22 -18.73 -32.72 -30.28
C ARG A 22 -17.35 -32.17 -29.92
N GLY A 23 -16.94 -32.35 -28.66
CA GLY A 23 -15.71 -31.75 -28.15
C GLY A 23 -15.80 -30.22 -28.12
N ILE A 24 -14.87 -29.55 -28.79
CA ILE A 24 -14.87 -28.08 -28.93
C ILE A 24 -15.78 -27.58 -30.07
N LEU A 25 -16.33 -28.49 -30.88
CA LEU A 25 -17.17 -28.14 -32.03
C LEU A 25 -18.66 -28.16 -31.67
N PHE A 26 -19.43 -27.18 -32.14
CA PHE A 26 -20.87 -27.07 -31.96
C PHE A 26 -21.59 -26.58 -33.22
N ASN A 27 -22.93 -26.57 -33.24
CA ASN A 27 -23.69 -26.11 -34.42
C ASN A 27 -23.38 -24.67 -34.80
N CYS A 28 -23.19 -24.46 -36.09
CA CYS A 28 -23.00 -23.13 -36.66
C CYS A 28 -24.30 -22.32 -36.62
N PRO A 29 -24.30 -21.08 -36.08
CA PRO A 29 -25.43 -20.17 -36.17
C PRO A 29 -25.97 -19.95 -37.58
N VAL A 30 -25.08 -20.00 -38.59
CA VAL A 30 -25.42 -19.78 -40.00
C VAL A 30 -25.82 -21.07 -40.74
N CYS A 31 -24.91 -22.05 -40.84
CA CYS A 31 -25.13 -23.24 -41.67
C CYS A 31 -25.63 -24.47 -40.89
N LYS A 32 -25.85 -24.34 -39.58
CA LYS A 32 -26.36 -25.38 -38.66
C LYS A 32 -25.51 -26.66 -38.52
N GLU A 33 -24.42 -26.82 -39.28
CA GLU A 33 -23.46 -27.92 -39.14
C GLU A 33 -22.64 -27.88 -37.83
N VAL A 34 -22.29 -29.05 -37.27
CA VAL A 34 -21.48 -29.20 -36.03
C VAL A 34 -19.99 -29.00 -36.32
N LYS A 35 -19.63 -27.78 -36.74
CA LYS A 35 -18.31 -27.40 -37.24
C LYS A 35 -17.85 -26.02 -36.76
N CYS A 36 -18.57 -25.40 -35.81
CA CYS A 36 -18.17 -24.13 -35.22
C CYS A 36 -17.36 -24.32 -33.94
N ASN A 37 -16.37 -23.46 -33.69
CA ASN A 37 -15.72 -23.34 -32.40
C ASN A 37 -15.63 -21.87 -31.96
N THR A 38 -15.48 -21.67 -30.66
CA THR A 38 -15.11 -20.40 -30.05
C THR A 38 -13.58 -20.28 -30.06
N THR A 39 -13.08 -19.12 -30.49
CA THR A 39 -11.65 -18.80 -30.41
C THR A 39 -11.30 -18.46 -28.96
N LYS A 40 -10.36 -19.21 -28.35
CA LYS A 40 -10.06 -19.17 -26.91
C LYS A 40 -9.76 -17.78 -26.33
N ASN A 41 -9.28 -16.84 -27.14
CA ASN A 41 -8.86 -15.52 -26.66
C ASN A 41 -9.82 -14.38 -27.02
N SER A 42 -10.71 -14.57 -28.01
CA SER A 42 -11.55 -13.46 -28.52
C SER A 42 -13.04 -13.67 -28.35
N ASN A 43 -13.47 -14.85 -27.88
CA ASN A 43 -14.88 -15.25 -27.80
C ASN A 43 -15.64 -15.04 -29.13
N LYS A 44 -14.91 -15.05 -30.25
CA LYS A 44 -15.48 -15.02 -31.60
C LYS A 44 -15.66 -16.43 -32.13
N ILE A 45 -16.71 -16.63 -32.91
CA ILE A 45 -17.04 -17.90 -33.54
C ILE A 45 -16.52 -17.96 -34.95
N TYR A 46 -15.89 -19.08 -35.27
CA TYR A 46 -15.51 -19.46 -36.63
C TYR A 46 -16.17 -20.78 -37.01
N CYS A 47 -16.64 -20.89 -38.26
CA CYS A 47 -17.19 -22.13 -38.80
C CYS A 47 -16.24 -22.79 -39.80
N LEU A 48 -15.83 -24.02 -39.52
CA LEU A 48 -14.98 -24.80 -40.44
C LEU A 48 -15.72 -25.25 -41.71
N HIS A 49 -17.06 -25.30 -41.70
CA HIS A 49 -17.85 -25.73 -42.85
C HIS A 49 -18.10 -24.59 -43.84
N CYS A 50 -18.74 -23.51 -43.40
CA CYS A 50 -19.05 -22.38 -44.27
C CYS A 50 -17.89 -21.37 -44.38
N LYS A 51 -16.78 -21.58 -43.67
CA LYS A 51 -15.58 -20.73 -43.64
C LYS A 51 -15.84 -19.27 -43.26
N LYS A 52 -16.95 -18.99 -42.55
CA LYS A 52 -17.33 -17.64 -42.11
C LYS A 52 -16.84 -17.36 -40.69
N HIS A 53 -16.32 -16.15 -40.48
CA HIS A 53 -16.19 -15.53 -39.16
C HIS A 53 -17.55 -14.96 -38.78
N ILE A 54 -18.19 -15.59 -37.80
CA ILE A 54 -19.53 -15.21 -37.35
C ILE A 54 -19.44 -14.00 -36.42
N GLY A 55 -18.34 -13.87 -35.68
CA GLY A 55 -18.13 -12.76 -34.74
C GLY A 55 -18.44 -13.16 -33.30
N ASN A 56 -18.77 -12.18 -32.46
CA ASN A 56 -19.01 -12.36 -31.02
C ASN A 56 -20.49 -12.65 -30.72
N ILE A 57 -20.87 -12.62 -29.45
CA ILE A 57 -22.26 -12.92 -29.05
C ILE A 57 -23.29 -11.95 -29.66
N PHE A 58 -22.92 -10.69 -29.89
CA PHE A 58 -23.81 -9.71 -30.52
C PHE A 58 -24.12 -10.08 -31.96
N ASP A 59 -23.10 -10.50 -32.72
CA ASP A 59 -23.28 -10.94 -34.11
C ASP A 59 -24.13 -12.21 -34.18
N VAL A 60 -23.93 -13.14 -33.24
CA VAL A 60 -24.72 -14.37 -33.13
C VAL A 60 -26.19 -14.09 -32.85
N VAL A 61 -26.51 -13.17 -31.94
CA VAL A 61 -27.89 -12.75 -31.66
C VAL A 61 -28.55 -12.22 -32.92
N LYS A 62 -27.88 -11.33 -33.65
CA LYS A 62 -28.41 -10.74 -34.90
C LYS A 62 -28.68 -11.78 -35.99
N ILE A 63 -27.88 -12.85 -36.03
CA ILE A 63 -28.03 -13.94 -37.01
C ILE A 63 -29.18 -14.87 -36.64
N LEU A 64 -29.31 -15.21 -35.35
CA LEU A 64 -30.28 -16.19 -34.88
C LEU A 64 -31.68 -15.60 -34.65
N GLU A 65 -31.77 -14.30 -34.37
CA GLU A 65 -33.02 -13.59 -34.10
C GLU A 65 -33.12 -12.36 -35.03
N PRO A 66 -33.67 -12.51 -36.25
CA PRO A 66 -33.70 -11.45 -37.27
C PRO A 66 -34.43 -10.18 -36.84
N ASP A 67 -35.41 -10.28 -35.93
CA ASP A 67 -36.09 -9.13 -35.32
C ASP A 67 -35.14 -8.23 -34.50
N LYS A 68 -33.97 -8.75 -34.13
CA LYS A 68 -32.92 -8.06 -33.36
C LYS A 68 -31.74 -7.60 -34.21
N ALA A 69 -31.78 -7.80 -35.52
CA ALA A 69 -30.66 -7.48 -36.43
C ALA A 69 -30.23 -5.99 -36.35
N ASN A 70 -31.20 -5.10 -36.15
CA ASN A 70 -30.99 -3.66 -36.11
C ASN A 70 -30.71 -3.11 -34.70
N LEU A 71 -30.71 -3.96 -33.66
CA LEU A 71 -30.40 -3.51 -32.31
C LEU A 71 -28.92 -3.14 -32.17
N SER A 72 -28.66 -2.13 -31.36
CA SER A 72 -27.34 -1.74 -30.88
C SER A 72 -26.74 -2.82 -29.96
N GLN A 73 -25.43 -2.77 -29.71
CA GLN A 73 -24.79 -3.70 -28.77
C GLN A 73 -25.35 -3.56 -27.34
N GLU A 74 -25.72 -2.34 -26.92
CA GLU A 74 -26.30 -2.10 -25.60
C GLU A 74 -27.69 -2.72 -25.46
N GLU A 75 -28.55 -2.59 -26.48
CA GLU A 75 -29.88 -3.22 -26.48
C GLU A 75 -29.79 -4.75 -26.46
N ILE A 76 -28.82 -5.32 -27.18
CA ILE A 76 -28.54 -6.77 -27.13
C ILE A 76 -27.97 -7.17 -25.76
N THR A 77 -27.15 -6.32 -25.13
CA THR A 77 -26.62 -6.53 -23.78
C THR A 77 -27.76 -6.62 -22.76
N GLN A 78 -28.73 -5.70 -22.83
CA GLN A 78 -29.92 -5.72 -21.97
C GLN A 78 -30.82 -6.94 -22.21
N TYR A 79 -31.01 -7.32 -23.47
CA TYR A 79 -31.72 -8.55 -23.83
C TYR A 79 -31.08 -9.78 -23.20
N LEU A 80 -29.76 -9.94 -23.34
CA LEU A 80 -29.01 -11.07 -22.81
C LEU A 80 -28.94 -11.07 -21.28
N LYS A 81 -28.81 -9.89 -20.66
CA LYS A 81 -28.87 -9.72 -19.21
C LYS A 81 -30.20 -10.24 -18.65
N LYS A 82 -31.32 -9.87 -19.27
CA LYS A 82 -32.65 -10.35 -18.88
C LYS A 82 -32.83 -11.86 -19.12
N LYS A 83 -32.30 -12.38 -20.23
CA LYS A 83 -32.39 -13.82 -20.58
C LYS A 83 -31.63 -14.72 -19.61
N TYR A 84 -30.47 -14.25 -19.11
CA TYR A 84 -29.55 -15.06 -18.29
C TYR A 84 -29.43 -14.61 -16.82
N ASP A 85 -30.26 -13.66 -16.39
CA ASP A 85 -30.25 -13.11 -15.02
C ASP A 85 -28.84 -12.67 -14.56
N LEU A 86 -28.14 -11.90 -15.40
CA LEU A 86 -26.75 -11.52 -15.15
C LEU A 86 -26.64 -10.32 -14.19
N ASP A 87 -25.93 -10.49 -13.06
CA ASP A 87 -25.65 -9.43 -12.08
C ASP A 87 -24.41 -8.58 -12.45
N TYR A 88 -24.51 -7.83 -13.55
CA TYR A 88 -23.60 -6.71 -13.82
C TYR A 88 -24.38 -5.48 -14.30
N LEU A 89 -23.76 -4.31 -14.16
CA LEU A 89 -24.38 -3.03 -14.48
C LEU A 89 -23.82 -2.52 -15.79
N THR A 90 -24.71 -2.15 -16.70
CA THR A 90 -24.35 -1.44 -17.92
C THR A 90 -24.41 0.07 -17.68
N GLU A 91 -23.81 0.84 -18.60
CA GLU A 91 -23.89 2.30 -18.54
C GLU A 91 -25.34 2.80 -18.61
N GLN A 92 -26.21 2.12 -19.37
CA GLN A 92 -27.64 2.43 -19.42
C GLN A 92 -28.34 2.17 -18.09
N ASP A 93 -27.97 1.11 -17.36
CA ASP A 93 -28.51 0.84 -16.02
C ASP A 93 -28.16 1.96 -15.04
N ILE A 94 -26.90 2.40 -15.04
CA ILE A 94 -26.39 3.47 -14.17
C ILE A 94 -27.06 4.79 -14.52
N ASN A 95 -27.12 5.13 -15.79
CA ASN A 95 -27.80 6.34 -16.27
C ASN A 95 -29.26 6.37 -15.82
N ARG A 96 -30.01 5.28 -16.02
CA ARG A 96 -31.41 5.16 -15.59
C ARG A 96 -31.56 5.39 -14.08
N VAL A 97 -30.67 4.81 -13.28
CA VAL A 97 -30.72 4.98 -11.82
C VAL A 97 -30.42 6.41 -11.40
N PHE A 98 -29.40 7.03 -11.99
CA PHE A 98 -29.07 8.42 -11.67
C PHE A 98 -30.12 9.41 -12.16
N ASP A 99 -30.73 9.16 -13.33
CA ASP A 99 -31.90 9.94 -13.78
C ASP A 99 -33.06 9.81 -12.78
N PHE A 100 -33.27 8.60 -12.24
CA PHE A 100 -34.27 8.39 -11.20
C PHE A 100 -33.92 9.15 -9.92
N TYR A 101 -32.67 9.10 -9.44
CA TYR A 101 -32.25 9.85 -8.23
C TYR A 101 -32.34 11.37 -8.43
N MET A 102 -31.98 11.86 -9.60
CA MET A 102 -32.14 13.26 -9.98
C MET A 102 -33.62 13.66 -10.01
N SER A 103 -34.50 12.80 -10.54
CA SER A 103 -35.96 13.06 -10.55
C SER A 103 -36.59 13.09 -9.15
N LEU A 104 -35.97 12.41 -8.19
CA LEU A 104 -36.36 12.45 -6.77
C LEU A 104 -35.76 13.65 -6.03
N GLY A 105 -34.88 14.42 -6.66
CA GLY A 105 -34.21 15.58 -6.04
C GLY A 105 -33.13 15.21 -5.03
N PHE A 106 -32.58 13.99 -5.10
CA PHE A 106 -31.56 13.53 -4.16
C PHE A 106 -30.27 14.32 -4.28
N ASP A 107 -29.74 14.71 -3.13
CA ASP A 107 -28.38 15.21 -2.96
C ASP A 107 -27.50 14.04 -2.49
N LEU A 108 -26.55 13.65 -3.35
CA LEU A 108 -25.67 12.52 -3.05
C LEU A 108 -24.37 12.98 -2.37
N VAL A 109 -23.65 12.03 -1.80
CA VAL A 109 -22.29 12.22 -1.27
C VAL A 109 -21.43 11.03 -1.68
N PRO A 110 -20.16 11.25 -2.09
CA PRO A 110 -19.27 10.15 -2.40
C PRO A 110 -18.87 9.44 -1.11
N VAL A 111 -19.01 8.12 -1.13
CA VAL A 111 -18.76 7.24 0.01
C VAL A 111 -17.62 6.28 -0.34
N VAL A 112 -16.79 5.97 0.66
CA VAL A 112 -15.67 5.03 0.51
C VAL A 112 -16.16 3.70 -0.05
N PHE A 113 -15.45 3.17 -1.06
CA PHE A 113 -15.75 1.88 -1.65
C PHE A 113 -15.89 0.80 -0.59
N ASN A 114 -16.94 -0.02 -0.72
CA ASN A 114 -17.23 -1.13 0.18
C ASN A 114 -17.59 -0.75 1.63
N ASP A 115 -17.78 0.55 1.92
CA ASP A 115 -18.05 1.08 3.25
C ASP A 115 -19.26 2.05 3.24
N LYS A 116 -19.61 2.63 4.38
CA LYS A 116 -20.67 3.64 4.57
C LYS A 116 -20.14 5.04 4.94
N ILE A 117 -18.83 5.23 4.91
CA ILE A 117 -18.15 6.46 5.36
C ILE A 117 -18.06 7.48 4.21
N PRO A 118 -18.62 8.69 4.34
CA PRO A 118 -18.45 9.78 3.38
C PRO A 118 -16.97 10.14 3.23
N ILE A 119 -16.54 10.42 2.00
CA ILE A 119 -15.15 10.83 1.71
C ILE A 119 -14.91 12.29 2.10
N GLU A 120 -15.94 13.11 1.97
CA GLU A 120 -15.84 14.55 2.17
C GLU A 120 -16.04 14.94 3.64
N LYS A 121 -15.20 15.85 4.16
CA LYS A 121 -15.24 16.29 5.57
C LYS A 121 -16.51 17.10 5.88
N ASP A 122 -16.88 18.05 5.03
CA ASP A 122 -18.04 18.94 5.21
C ASP A 122 -19.21 18.56 4.30
N TRP A 123 -19.46 17.26 4.21
CA TRP A 123 -20.42 16.72 3.24
C TRP A 123 -21.87 17.12 3.52
N LEU A 124 -22.21 17.49 4.76
CA LEU A 124 -23.55 17.94 5.15
C LEU A 124 -23.92 19.29 4.51
N ASN A 125 -22.95 20.18 4.33
CA ASN A 125 -23.19 21.53 3.84
C ASN A 125 -23.00 21.68 2.33
N LYS A 126 -22.26 20.76 1.70
CA LYS A 126 -22.09 20.71 0.24
C LYS A 126 -23.30 20.11 -0.44
N GLU A 127 -23.49 20.41 -1.72
CA GLU A 127 -24.57 19.84 -2.55
C GLU A 127 -23.99 19.21 -3.82
N HIS A 128 -24.45 18.01 -4.13
CA HIS A 128 -24.07 17.24 -5.32
C HIS A 128 -25.32 16.64 -5.94
N LYS A 129 -25.94 17.42 -6.84
CA LYS A 129 -27.14 17.04 -7.59
C LYS A 129 -26.86 16.80 -9.09
N ASN A 130 -25.58 16.80 -9.48
CA ASN A 130 -25.16 16.67 -10.87
C ASN A 130 -24.91 15.21 -11.23
N LYS A 131 -25.59 14.73 -12.28
CA LYS A 131 -25.45 13.36 -12.80
C LYS A 131 -24.05 13.05 -13.35
N GLU A 132 -23.40 13.99 -14.04
CA GLU A 132 -22.06 13.79 -14.60
C GLU A 132 -21.04 13.57 -13.48
N GLU A 133 -21.14 14.34 -12.40
CA GLU A 133 -20.33 14.16 -11.19
C GLU A 133 -20.54 12.77 -10.57
N TRP A 134 -21.78 12.29 -10.52
CA TRP A 134 -22.07 10.95 -10.01
C TRP A 134 -21.53 9.83 -10.92
N LEU A 135 -21.52 10.06 -12.24
CA LEU A 135 -20.91 9.12 -13.20
C LEU A 135 -19.40 9.05 -13.01
N ASP A 136 -18.72 10.18 -12.75
CA ASP A 136 -17.30 10.19 -12.42
C ASP A 136 -17.02 9.38 -11.14
N TRP A 137 -17.84 9.57 -10.09
CA TRP A 137 -17.73 8.77 -8.87
C TRP A 137 -17.95 7.27 -9.11
N PHE A 138 -18.87 6.93 -10.02
CA PHE A 138 -19.12 5.54 -10.39
C PHE A 138 -17.91 4.92 -11.09
N ASN A 139 -17.31 5.65 -12.03
CA ASN A 139 -16.09 5.24 -12.74
C ASN A 139 -14.89 5.08 -11.78
N ASP A 140 -14.85 5.88 -10.72
CA ASP A 140 -13.88 5.79 -9.63
C ASP A 140 -14.16 4.67 -8.60
N ASN A 141 -15.19 3.86 -8.85
CA ASN A 141 -15.67 2.79 -7.95
C ASN A 141 -16.05 3.30 -6.54
N LEU A 142 -16.65 4.48 -6.44
CA LEU A 142 -17.15 5.00 -5.17
C LEU A 142 -18.56 4.47 -4.87
N ASN A 143 -18.94 4.53 -3.61
CA ASN A 143 -20.31 4.34 -3.17
C ASN A 143 -21.06 5.68 -3.14
N PHE A 144 -22.39 5.60 -3.06
CA PHE A 144 -23.31 6.72 -3.12
C PHE A 144 -24.14 6.76 -1.84
N GLY A 145 -23.97 7.81 -1.04
CA GLY A 145 -24.85 8.12 0.08
C GLY A 145 -25.91 9.15 -0.35
N VAL A 146 -27.18 8.93 -0.03
CA VAL A 146 -28.22 9.97 -0.10
C VAL A 146 -28.22 10.71 1.22
N LYS A 147 -28.15 12.05 1.19
CA LYS A 147 -28.22 12.88 2.40
C LYS A 147 -29.68 13.05 2.83
N ALA A 148 -30.11 12.30 3.85
CA ALA A 148 -31.43 12.49 4.44
C ALA A 148 -31.49 13.84 5.18
N GLY A 149 -32.60 14.54 5.03
CA GLY A 149 -32.89 15.86 5.55
C GLY A 149 -33.36 16.81 4.46
N GLU A 150 -33.27 18.10 4.74
CA GLU A 150 -33.76 19.18 3.87
C GLU A 150 -33.12 19.15 2.47
N LYS A 151 -31.82 18.85 2.37
CA LYS A 151 -31.05 18.91 1.10
C LYS A 151 -31.57 17.96 0.02
N SER A 152 -31.93 16.73 0.42
CA SER A 152 -32.60 15.76 -0.48
C SER A 152 -34.12 15.77 -0.34
N GLY A 153 -34.68 16.59 0.54
CA GLY A 153 -36.13 16.64 0.79
C GLY A 153 -36.71 15.34 1.35
N VAL A 154 -35.93 14.55 2.12
CA VAL A 154 -36.39 13.26 2.66
C VAL A 154 -36.08 13.04 4.14
N THR A 155 -36.97 12.36 4.85
CA THR A 155 -36.70 11.75 6.17
C THR A 155 -36.75 10.25 6.01
N THR A 156 -35.75 9.53 6.55
CA THR A 156 -35.65 8.07 6.36
C THR A 156 -35.81 7.33 7.68
N LEU A 157 -36.61 6.27 7.69
CA LEU A 157 -36.75 5.32 8.79
C LEU A 157 -35.92 4.06 8.47
N ASP A 158 -34.75 3.93 9.08
CA ASP A 158 -33.80 2.82 8.89
C ASP A 158 -34.04 1.72 9.94
N PHE A 159 -34.68 0.63 9.51
CA PHE A 159 -34.87 -0.54 10.36
C PHE A 159 -33.67 -1.48 10.22
N ASP A 160 -32.99 -1.75 11.34
CA ASP A 160 -31.85 -2.69 11.39
C ASP A 160 -32.28 -4.18 11.32
N THR A 161 -33.59 -4.43 11.34
CA THR A 161 -34.20 -5.77 11.34
C THR A 161 -35.28 -5.86 10.27
N LYS A 162 -35.57 -7.08 9.81
CA LYS A 162 -36.72 -7.37 8.92
C LYS A 162 -38.03 -7.48 9.69
N ASP A 163 -37.95 -7.76 10.99
CA ASP A 163 -39.11 -7.95 11.86
C ASP A 163 -39.56 -6.61 12.43
N ILE A 164 -40.43 -5.92 11.68
CA ILE A 164 -41.07 -4.67 12.12
C ILE A 164 -42.25 -5.02 13.05
N PRO A 165 -42.40 -4.35 14.21
CA PRO A 165 -43.54 -4.55 15.12
C PRO A 165 -44.90 -4.36 14.43
N GLU A 166 -45.90 -5.17 14.80
CA GLU A 166 -47.22 -5.18 14.14
C GLU A 166 -48.03 -3.90 14.36
N ASP A 167 -47.88 -3.25 15.52
CA ASP A 167 -48.46 -1.95 15.80
C ASP A 167 -47.89 -0.86 14.88
N LEU A 168 -46.58 -0.89 14.62
CA LEU A 168 -45.92 0.03 13.69
C LEU A 168 -46.28 -0.29 12.22
N LYS A 169 -46.36 -1.56 11.83
CA LYS A 169 -46.80 -1.96 10.48
C LYS A 169 -48.17 -1.40 10.10
N LYS A 170 -49.09 -1.27 11.07
CA LYS A 170 -50.44 -0.72 10.83
C LYS A 170 -50.44 0.77 10.48
N VAL A 171 -49.43 1.51 10.94
CA VAL A 171 -49.33 2.96 10.71
C VAL A 171 -48.30 3.32 9.63
N LEU A 172 -47.41 2.39 9.25
CA LEU A 172 -46.51 2.53 8.12
C LEU A 172 -47.29 2.56 6.80
N ASN A 173 -47.37 3.74 6.18
CA ASN A 173 -47.91 3.88 4.84
C ASN A 173 -46.85 3.60 3.76
N GLU A 174 -47.31 3.19 2.58
CA GLU A 174 -46.44 2.93 1.42
C GLU A 174 -45.60 4.16 1.07
N THR A 175 -44.33 3.94 0.76
CA THR A 175 -43.39 4.95 0.28
C THR A 175 -42.22 4.27 -0.44
N LEU A 176 -41.23 5.04 -0.90
CA LEU A 176 -40.02 4.52 -1.51
C LEU A 176 -39.17 3.72 -0.49
N LEU A 177 -38.72 2.53 -0.88
CA LEU A 177 -37.97 1.62 -0.01
C LEU A 177 -36.55 1.38 -0.53
N ASN A 178 -35.59 1.30 0.39
CA ASN A 178 -34.24 0.80 0.12
C ASN A 178 -34.00 -0.49 0.92
N ILE A 179 -33.93 -1.63 0.24
CA ILE A 179 -33.67 -2.92 0.91
C ILE A 179 -32.19 -3.09 1.15
N THR A 180 -31.83 -3.35 2.41
CA THR A 180 -30.47 -3.69 2.83
C THR A 180 -30.33 -5.18 3.11
N GLU A 181 -29.12 -5.64 3.42
CA GLU A 181 -28.88 -7.02 3.81
C GLU A 181 -29.63 -7.41 5.11
N ARG A 182 -29.68 -6.47 6.08
CA ARG A 182 -30.17 -6.72 7.45
C ARG A 182 -31.58 -6.21 7.71
N GLY A 183 -32.02 -5.18 6.99
CA GLY A 183 -33.35 -4.60 7.13
C GLY A 183 -33.70 -3.65 5.97
N THR A 184 -34.55 -2.66 6.21
CA THR A 184 -35.17 -1.85 5.15
C THR A 184 -35.23 -0.39 5.56
N HIS A 185 -34.87 0.51 4.65
CA HIS A 185 -35.12 1.93 4.85
C HIS A 185 -36.44 2.33 4.19
N TYR A 186 -37.31 3.01 4.94
CA TYR A 186 -38.51 3.65 4.42
C TYR A 186 -38.22 5.14 4.25
N ILE A 187 -38.27 5.63 3.01
CA ILE A 187 -37.88 6.99 2.64
C ILE A 187 -39.15 7.81 2.45
N TYR A 188 -39.39 8.79 3.31
CA TYR A 188 -40.53 9.69 3.28
C TYR A 188 -40.11 11.11 2.90
N GLN A 189 -41.07 11.97 2.56
CA GLN A 189 -40.81 13.40 2.38
C GLN A 189 -40.25 13.98 3.69
N TYR A 190 -39.38 14.98 3.55
CA TYR A 190 -38.75 15.64 4.68
C TYR A 190 -39.79 16.11 5.70
N GLU A 191 -39.64 15.59 6.92
CA GLU A 191 -40.49 15.93 8.07
C GLU A 191 -39.64 16.69 9.09
N PRO A 192 -39.75 18.04 9.14
CA PRO A 192 -38.88 18.87 9.97
C PRO A 192 -39.11 18.68 11.48
N THR A 193 -40.27 18.14 11.89
CA THR A 193 -40.55 17.90 13.31
C THR A 193 -39.78 16.71 13.88
N LEU A 194 -39.26 15.82 13.03
CA LEU A 194 -38.52 14.62 13.45
C LEU A 194 -37.01 14.85 13.34
N LYS A 195 -36.30 14.93 14.47
CA LYS A 195 -34.82 14.97 14.48
C LYS A 195 -34.23 13.57 14.30
N THR A 196 -32.97 13.50 13.87
CA THR A 196 -32.20 12.25 13.91
C THR A 196 -32.28 11.63 15.30
N THR A 197 -32.81 10.40 15.41
CA THR A 197 -33.11 9.76 16.68
C THR A 197 -33.03 8.24 16.53
N ARG A 198 -32.39 7.55 17.47
CA ARG A 198 -32.41 6.09 17.60
C ARG A 198 -33.54 5.67 18.54
N ILE A 199 -34.35 4.69 18.14
CA ILE A 199 -35.40 4.07 18.95
C ILE A 199 -35.05 2.59 19.11
N ASP A 200 -34.31 2.27 20.19
CA ASP A 200 -33.71 0.95 20.38
C ASP A 200 -34.75 -0.18 20.59
N GLU A 201 -35.90 0.12 21.21
CA GLU A 201 -36.97 -0.85 21.46
C GLU A 201 -37.41 -1.57 20.17
N ILE A 202 -37.45 -0.82 19.07
CA ILE A 202 -37.90 -1.30 17.76
C ILE A 202 -36.76 -1.34 16.72
N LYS A 203 -35.52 -1.15 17.17
CA LYS A 203 -34.30 -1.14 16.33
C LYS A 203 -34.43 -0.25 15.09
N LEU A 204 -34.97 0.96 15.30
CA LEU A 204 -35.22 1.95 14.25
C LEU A 204 -34.30 3.15 14.44
N ASP A 205 -33.66 3.59 13.36
CA ASP A 205 -33.03 4.90 13.26
C ASP A 205 -33.85 5.84 12.39
N ILE A 206 -34.22 7.00 12.94
CA ILE A 206 -34.73 8.13 12.15
C ILE A 206 -33.51 8.89 11.64
N LEU A 207 -33.33 8.94 10.33
CA LEU A 207 -32.26 9.68 9.67
C LEU A 207 -32.83 11.00 9.13
N ASN A 208 -32.42 12.09 9.78
CA ASN A 208 -32.73 13.46 9.37
C ASN A 208 -31.53 14.39 9.68
N GLY A 209 -30.68 14.62 8.69
CA GLY A 209 -29.33 15.18 8.84
C GLY A 209 -28.21 14.12 8.83
N LYS A 210 -28.46 12.93 8.28
CA LYS A 210 -27.50 11.82 8.10
C LYS A 210 -27.61 11.26 6.69
N GLN A 211 -26.68 10.41 6.28
CA GLN A 211 -26.72 9.74 4.96
C GLN A 211 -27.07 8.25 5.06
N PHE A 212 -27.66 7.71 4.00
CA PHE A 212 -27.82 6.28 3.80
C PHE A 212 -27.33 5.84 2.42
N VAL A 213 -26.73 4.65 2.33
CA VAL A 213 -26.11 4.17 1.08
C VAL A 213 -27.13 3.50 0.16
N VAL A 214 -27.13 3.87 -1.13
CA VAL A 214 -28.07 3.39 -2.16
C VAL A 214 -27.36 2.65 -3.29
N PHE A 215 -28.10 1.95 -4.14
CA PHE A 215 -27.58 1.37 -5.39
C PHE A 215 -26.92 2.46 -6.27
N PRO A 216 -25.87 2.18 -7.07
CA PRO A 216 -25.21 0.90 -7.37
C PRO A 216 -24.16 0.45 -6.35
N SER A 217 -24.09 1.08 -5.18
CA SER A 217 -23.06 0.85 -4.15
C SER A 217 -22.92 -0.60 -3.70
N LYS A 218 -21.74 -0.95 -3.19
CA LYS A 218 -21.46 -2.20 -2.48
C LYS A 218 -21.04 -1.91 -1.06
N VAL A 219 -21.56 -2.63 -0.08
CA VAL A 219 -21.17 -2.50 1.34
C VAL A 219 -20.85 -3.90 1.87
N ASN A 220 -19.66 -4.08 2.45
CA ASN A 220 -19.20 -5.38 2.94
C ASN A 220 -19.30 -6.53 1.91
N GLY A 221 -19.05 -6.24 0.64
CA GLY A 221 -19.10 -7.18 -0.48
C GLY A 221 -20.49 -7.36 -1.08
N ALA A 222 -21.55 -6.96 -0.37
CA ALA A 222 -22.92 -7.07 -0.84
C ALA A 222 -23.34 -5.81 -1.63
N ARG A 223 -23.84 -6.00 -2.85
CA ARG A 223 -24.43 -4.91 -3.64
C ARG A 223 -25.76 -4.49 -3.02
N ARG A 224 -26.01 -3.17 -2.97
CA ARG A 224 -27.34 -2.64 -2.66
C ARG A 224 -28.34 -3.06 -3.72
N LYS A 225 -29.62 -3.06 -3.40
CA LYS A 225 -30.70 -3.27 -4.36
C LYS A 225 -31.21 -1.93 -4.86
N GLU A 226 -31.75 -1.89 -6.08
CA GLU A 226 -32.46 -0.72 -6.56
C GLU A 226 -33.63 -0.37 -5.62
N LEU A 227 -33.96 0.92 -5.56
CA LEU A 227 -35.06 1.40 -4.74
C LEU A 227 -36.39 0.84 -5.26
N ILE A 228 -37.27 0.46 -4.34
CA ILE A 228 -38.58 -0.10 -4.66
C ILE A 228 -39.64 0.97 -4.42
N GLY A 229 -40.49 1.20 -5.43
CA GLY A 229 -41.49 2.26 -5.44
C GLY A 229 -41.11 3.37 -6.42
N LYS A 230 -42.06 4.29 -6.66
CA LYS A 230 -41.87 5.41 -7.62
C LYS A 230 -41.99 6.78 -6.97
N THR A 231 -42.64 6.88 -5.82
CA THR A 231 -42.93 8.15 -5.17
C THR A 231 -42.47 8.14 -3.73
N ILE A 232 -41.99 9.30 -3.28
CA ILE A 232 -41.69 9.57 -1.88
C ILE A 232 -42.95 10.20 -1.28
N ASN A 233 -43.63 9.44 -0.42
CA ASN A 233 -44.89 9.86 0.19
C ASN A 233 -44.63 10.59 1.51
N LYS A 234 -45.62 11.36 1.99
CA LYS A 234 -45.57 11.94 3.33
C LYS A 234 -45.81 10.85 4.37
N MET A 235 -45.23 10.99 5.56
CA MET A 235 -45.61 10.17 6.70
C MET A 235 -47.06 10.48 7.09
N SER A 236 -47.81 9.46 7.49
CA SER A 236 -49.15 9.67 8.06
C SER A 236 -49.05 10.41 9.41
N PRO A 237 -50.05 11.22 9.79
CA PRO A 237 -50.08 11.86 11.12
C PRO A 237 -49.96 10.85 12.26
N GLU A 238 -50.55 9.67 12.10
CA GLU A 238 -50.49 8.56 13.06
C GLU A 238 -49.06 8.03 13.22
N LEU A 239 -48.31 7.90 12.13
CA LEU A 239 -46.90 7.46 12.16
C LEU A 239 -46.01 8.51 12.85
N ILE A 240 -46.17 9.80 12.51
CA ILE A 240 -45.42 10.88 13.15
C ILE A 240 -45.65 10.87 14.66
N LYS A 241 -46.92 10.77 15.07
CA LYS A 241 -47.30 10.69 16.48
C LYS A 241 -46.70 9.46 17.16
N TYR A 242 -46.78 8.29 16.53
CA TYR A 242 -46.18 7.06 17.07
C TYR A 242 -44.67 7.21 17.34
N LEU A 243 -43.93 7.79 16.38
CA LEU A 243 -42.48 7.99 16.52
C LEU A 243 -42.13 9.00 17.62
N GLN A 244 -42.94 10.07 17.76
CA GLN A 244 -42.77 11.08 18.81
C GLN A 244 -43.07 10.52 20.21
N ASP A 245 -44.13 9.73 20.36
CA ASP A 245 -44.54 9.12 21.63
C ASP A 245 -43.47 8.12 22.13
N LYS A 246 -42.92 7.30 21.22
CA LYS A 246 -41.83 6.36 21.55
C LYS A 246 -40.54 7.08 21.95
N LYS A 247 -40.26 8.25 21.37
CA LYS A 247 -39.11 9.07 21.75
C LYS A 247 -39.19 9.57 23.20
N ALA A 248 -40.38 9.92 23.68
CA ALA A 248 -40.59 10.42 25.04
C ALA A 248 -40.26 9.40 26.15
N THR A 249 -40.16 8.11 25.81
CA THR A 249 -39.97 7.01 26.77
C THR A 249 -38.49 6.65 26.98
N ILE A 250 -37.58 7.19 26.17
CA ILE A 250 -36.16 6.79 26.18
C ILE A 250 -35.31 7.87 26.87
N SER A 251 -34.84 7.57 28.09
CA SER A 251 -33.76 8.29 28.77
C SER A 251 -32.48 8.18 27.93
N SER A 252 -31.99 9.30 27.43
CA SER A 252 -30.90 9.42 26.47
C SER A 252 -29.57 8.94 27.05
N THR A 253 -29.19 7.71 26.74
CA THR A 253 -27.78 7.28 26.77
C THR A 253 -27.48 6.44 25.54
N THR A 254 -27.11 7.09 24.44
CA THR A 254 -26.46 6.41 23.32
C THR A 254 -25.20 7.17 22.88
N PHE A 255 -24.08 6.51 23.18
CA PHE A 255 -22.78 6.74 22.58
C PHE A 255 -22.83 6.34 21.11
N SER A 256 -22.75 7.31 20.20
CA SER A 256 -22.00 7.20 18.93
C SER A 256 -22.32 8.37 18.01
N GLU A 257 -21.67 9.52 18.22
CA GLU A 257 -21.51 10.50 17.14
C GLU A 257 -20.10 11.07 17.12
N PRO A 258 -19.44 11.08 15.94
CA PRO A 258 -18.27 11.88 15.73
C PRO A 258 -18.70 13.30 15.32
N ILE A 259 -19.13 14.15 16.27
CA ILE A 259 -19.43 15.57 16.02
C ILE A 259 -18.17 16.44 16.10
N ASP A 260 -17.74 17.07 15.00
CA ASP A 260 -16.93 18.30 15.08
C ASP A 260 -17.86 19.34 15.71
N GLU A 261 -17.70 19.60 17.00
CA GLU A 261 -18.65 20.37 17.79
C GLU A 261 -17.89 21.50 18.49
N GLU A 262 -18.03 22.72 17.98
CA GLU A 262 -17.95 23.89 18.86
C GLU A 262 -18.90 23.66 20.05
N ILE A 263 -18.51 24.10 21.25
CA ILE A 263 -19.35 23.96 22.44
C ILE A 263 -20.65 24.72 22.17
N LYS A 264 -21.75 23.99 21.97
CA LYS A 264 -23.08 24.58 21.91
C LYS A 264 -23.41 25.08 23.31
N LEU A 265 -23.70 26.37 23.44
CA LEU A 265 -24.03 27.02 24.72
C LEU A 265 -25.20 26.30 25.43
N GLU A 266 -26.12 25.72 24.67
CA GLU A 266 -27.24 24.92 25.18
C GLU A 266 -26.77 23.70 26.02
N GLU A 267 -25.62 23.08 25.70
CA GLU A 267 -25.07 21.94 26.46
C GLU A 267 -24.56 22.36 27.86
N LEU A 268 -24.11 23.62 28.00
CA LEU A 268 -23.67 24.19 29.27
C LEU A 268 -24.86 24.67 30.12
N GLU A 269 -25.93 25.14 29.50
CA GLU A 269 -27.15 25.58 30.19
C GLU A 269 -27.89 24.42 30.88
N GLU A 270 -27.78 23.19 30.35
CA GLU A 270 -28.32 21.98 31.00
C GLU A 270 -27.54 21.53 32.24
N ILE A 271 -26.32 22.05 32.46
CA ILE A 271 -25.51 21.69 33.62
C ILE A 271 -25.93 22.54 34.81
N ASN A 272 -26.54 21.88 35.80
CA ASN A 272 -26.89 22.52 37.05
C ASN A 272 -25.63 22.73 37.92
N PHE A 273 -25.13 23.97 37.96
CA PHE A 273 -23.96 24.37 38.78
C PHE A 273 -24.28 24.58 40.26
N ASN A 274 -25.50 24.28 40.72
CA ASN A 274 -25.83 24.28 42.14
C ASN A 274 -25.05 23.19 42.89
N LEU A 275 -25.12 23.25 44.22
CA LEU A 275 -24.47 22.30 45.11
C LEU A 275 -24.83 20.84 44.79
N VAL A 276 -23.84 20.09 44.29
CA VAL A 276 -23.93 18.69 43.88
C VAL A 276 -23.56 17.79 45.06
N GLY A 277 -24.54 17.03 45.55
CA GLY A 277 -24.34 16.07 46.64
C GLY A 277 -23.59 14.81 46.22
N GLU A 278 -23.10 14.07 47.22
CA GLU A 278 -22.20 12.91 47.14
C GLU A 278 -22.42 11.96 45.95
N GLY A 279 -23.68 11.58 45.68
CA GLY A 279 -24.05 10.60 44.66
C GLY A 279 -23.99 11.08 43.20
N ASN A 280 -24.00 12.39 42.94
CA ASN A 280 -24.06 12.95 41.58
C ASN A 280 -22.75 13.61 41.12
N ARG A 281 -21.76 13.74 42.01
CA ARG A 281 -20.50 14.45 41.74
C ARG A 281 -19.71 13.85 40.56
N ASN A 282 -19.63 12.53 40.47
CA ASN A 282 -18.90 11.85 39.40
C ASN A 282 -19.55 12.10 38.04
N ASN A 283 -20.87 11.94 37.94
CA ASN A 283 -21.60 12.18 36.70
C ASN A 283 -21.49 13.66 36.27
N PHE A 284 -21.62 14.58 37.23
CA PHE A 284 -21.45 16.01 37.01
C PHE A 284 -20.05 16.36 36.45
N LEU A 285 -18.97 15.90 37.10
CA LEU A 285 -17.60 16.20 36.65
C LEU A 285 -17.24 15.50 35.33
N LEU A 286 -17.76 14.30 35.07
CA LEU A 286 -17.54 13.59 33.81
C LEU A 286 -18.28 14.26 32.64
N ARG A 287 -19.55 14.64 32.85
CA ARG A 287 -20.35 15.32 31.83
C ARG A 287 -19.75 16.68 31.49
N LEU A 288 -19.43 17.48 32.51
CA LEU A 288 -18.78 18.77 32.33
C LEU A 288 -17.37 18.63 31.73
N GLY A 289 -16.60 17.65 32.20
CA GLY A 289 -15.26 17.36 31.69
C GLY A 289 -15.26 16.95 30.22
N GLY A 290 -16.25 16.16 29.79
CA GLY A 290 -16.43 15.77 28.39
C GLY A 290 -16.74 16.96 27.47
N ILE A 291 -17.53 17.93 27.94
CA ILE A 291 -17.83 19.16 27.18
C ILE A 291 -16.59 20.05 27.11
N LEU A 292 -15.96 20.33 28.25
CA LEU A 292 -14.82 21.25 28.34
C LEU A 292 -13.57 20.73 27.61
N GLN A 293 -13.39 19.41 27.51
CA GLN A 293 -12.28 18.79 26.77
C GLN A 293 -12.32 19.11 25.27
N LYS A 294 -13.46 19.56 24.74
CA LYS A 294 -13.58 20.04 23.35
C LYS A 294 -12.77 21.33 23.10
N GLN A 295 -12.51 22.15 24.13
CA GLN A 295 -11.82 23.45 23.99
C GLN A 295 -10.61 23.65 24.91
N LEU A 296 -10.48 22.89 25.99
CA LEU A 296 -9.41 23.05 26.97
C LEU A 296 -8.38 21.92 26.85
N GLY A 297 -7.10 22.29 26.86
CA GLY A 297 -6.01 21.32 26.99
C GLY A 297 -6.03 20.63 28.36
N ARG A 298 -5.41 19.45 28.47
CA ARG A 298 -5.45 18.60 29.70
C ARG A 298 -5.18 19.37 31.00
N SER A 299 -4.12 20.17 31.05
CA SER A 299 -3.75 20.95 32.24
C SER A 299 -4.78 22.03 32.56
N GLN A 300 -5.38 22.67 31.54
CA GLN A 300 -6.43 23.67 31.73
C GLN A 300 -7.72 23.01 32.22
N LEU A 301 -8.07 21.86 31.64
CA LEU A 301 -9.23 21.05 32.02
C LEU A 301 -9.13 20.59 33.49
N GLU A 302 -7.99 20.03 33.89
CA GLU A 302 -7.75 19.59 35.28
C GLU A 302 -7.85 20.76 36.27
N ASN A 303 -7.31 21.94 35.92
CA ASN A 303 -7.40 23.13 36.77
C ASN A 303 -8.84 23.65 36.91
N VAL A 304 -9.58 23.74 35.80
CA VAL A 304 -10.98 24.24 35.79
C VAL A 304 -11.88 23.26 36.55
N LEU A 305 -11.81 21.97 36.26
CA LEU A 305 -12.57 20.95 36.99
C LEU A 305 -12.18 20.90 38.47
N GLY A 306 -10.92 21.20 38.81
CA GLY A 306 -10.46 21.25 40.20
C GLY A 306 -11.08 22.41 40.99
N ILE A 307 -11.24 23.58 40.37
CA ILE A 307 -11.98 24.71 40.95
C ILE A 307 -13.44 24.34 41.16
N ILE A 308 -14.06 23.74 40.14
CA ILE A 308 -15.48 23.36 40.15
C ILE A 308 -15.76 22.25 41.17
N ASN A 309 -14.87 21.27 41.32
CA ASN A 309 -14.95 20.27 42.38
C ASN A 309 -14.98 20.92 43.78
N ARG A 310 -14.17 21.96 44.02
CA ARG A 310 -14.14 22.67 45.30
C ARG A 310 -15.39 23.53 45.55
N MET A 311 -15.95 24.13 44.50
CA MET A 311 -17.07 25.08 44.62
C MET A 311 -18.43 24.39 44.60
N CYS A 312 -18.60 23.38 43.76
CA CYS A 312 -19.90 22.80 43.45
C CYS A 312 -20.12 21.42 44.08
N CYS A 313 -19.08 20.64 44.42
CA CYS A 313 -19.26 19.29 44.97
C CYS A 313 -19.24 19.27 46.51
N LYS A 314 -20.20 18.58 47.15
CA LYS A 314 -20.23 18.35 48.61
C LYS A 314 -20.33 16.87 49.00
N PRO A 315 -19.33 16.34 49.73
CA PRO A 315 -18.00 16.94 49.93
C PRO A 315 -17.23 17.05 48.60
N PRO A 316 -16.21 17.90 48.47
CA PRO A 316 -15.34 17.88 47.29
C PRO A 316 -14.58 16.55 47.22
N TYR A 317 -14.27 16.07 46.01
CA TYR A 317 -13.44 14.88 45.86
C TYR A 317 -12.02 15.11 46.43
N PRO A 318 -11.47 14.14 47.18
CA PRO A 318 -10.06 14.12 47.52
C PRO A 318 -9.19 14.11 46.26
N GLN A 319 -8.01 14.73 46.33
CA GLN A 319 -7.10 14.91 45.19
C GLN A 319 -6.89 13.64 44.36
N ARG A 320 -6.67 12.50 45.03
CA ARG A 320 -6.43 11.20 44.36
C ARG A 320 -7.64 10.67 43.59
N GLU A 321 -8.85 10.89 44.11
CA GLU A 321 -10.09 10.48 43.44
C GLU A 321 -10.40 11.41 42.27
N PHE A 322 -10.21 12.71 42.45
CA PHE A 322 -10.33 13.70 41.39
C PHE A 322 -9.40 13.41 40.21
N GLU A 323 -8.13 13.09 40.47
CA GLU A 323 -7.17 12.70 39.43
C GLU A 323 -7.61 11.45 38.65
N ASN A 324 -8.28 10.49 39.30
CA ASN A 324 -8.81 9.31 38.61
C ASN A 324 -9.99 9.67 37.70
N ILE A 325 -10.82 10.63 38.09
CA ILE A 325 -11.90 11.15 37.25
C ILE A 325 -11.30 11.82 36.01
N CYS A 326 -10.31 12.70 36.17
CA CYS A 326 -9.61 13.34 35.05
C CYS A 326 -8.93 12.32 34.12
N LYS A 327 -8.28 11.28 34.66
CA LYS A 327 -7.71 10.18 33.85
C LYS A 327 -8.78 9.38 33.10
N SER A 328 -9.98 9.23 33.66
CA SER A 328 -11.03 8.47 32.99
C SER A 328 -11.59 9.20 31.74
N LEU A 329 -11.45 10.53 31.68
CA LEU A 329 -11.76 11.35 30.52
C LEU A 329 -10.80 11.09 29.33
N ASP A 330 -9.60 10.55 29.57
CA ASP A 330 -8.65 10.18 28.50
C ASP A 330 -9.24 9.11 27.54
N LYS A 331 -10.21 8.30 28.00
CA LYS A 331 -10.89 7.29 27.17
C LYS A 331 -11.75 7.87 26.05
N TYR A 332 -12.15 9.14 26.19
CA TYR A 332 -13.05 9.82 25.26
C TYR A 332 -12.29 10.54 24.12
N GLY A 333 -10.95 10.54 24.14
CA GLY A 333 -10.08 11.14 23.11
C GLY A 333 -9.81 10.28 21.87
N ALA A 334 -10.38 9.07 21.73
CA ALA A 334 -10.08 8.11 20.66
C ALA A 334 -10.46 8.58 19.23
N LYS A 335 -11.27 9.63 19.14
CA LYS A 335 -11.76 10.21 17.89
C LYS A 335 -10.71 11.07 17.18
N ASP A 336 -9.88 11.75 17.98
CA ASP A 336 -8.80 12.64 17.53
C ASP A 336 -7.67 11.85 16.84
N GLU A 337 -7.41 10.62 17.30
CA GLU A 337 -6.36 9.74 16.74
C GLU A 337 -6.71 9.20 15.34
N ARG A 338 -8.00 8.97 15.03
CA ARG A 338 -8.45 8.48 13.71
C ARG A 338 -8.47 9.59 12.66
N GLU A 339 -8.91 10.79 13.03
CA GLU A 339 -8.88 11.94 12.12
C GLU A 339 -7.42 12.30 11.78
N LEU A 340 -6.55 12.30 12.78
CA LEU A 340 -5.13 12.49 12.58
C LEU A 340 -4.53 11.42 11.68
N ALA A 341 -4.90 10.15 11.84
CA ALA A 341 -4.45 9.07 10.97
C ALA A 341 -4.84 9.29 9.50
N LEU A 342 -6.04 9.81 9.21
CA LEU A 342 -6.46 10.13 7.84
C LEU A 342 -5.64 11.28 7.25
N LYS A 343 -5.42 12.38 8.00
CA LYS A 343 -4.56 13.50 7.56
C LYS A 343 -3.14 13.03 7.25
N ILE A 344 -2.58 12.20 8.13
CA ILE A 344 -1.25 11.59 7.94
C ILE A 344 -1.24 10.70 6.69
N LEU A 345 -2.28 9.89 6.45
CA LEU A 345 -2.35 9.00 5.30
C LEU A 345 -2.43 9.78 3.97
N VAL A 346 -3.21 10.86 3.92
CA VAL A 346 -3.28 11.75 2.74
C VAL A 346 -1.91 12.35 2.44
N TYR A 347 -1.24 12.90 3.47
CA TYR A 347 0.11 13.42 3.31
C TYR A 347 1.08 12.37 2.79
N LEU A 348 1.13 11.19 3.42
CA LEU A 348 1.98 10.07 3.00
C LEU A 348 1.66 9.61 1.56
N ARG A 349 0.41 9.71 1.09
CA ARG A 349 0.05 9.38 -0.31
C ARG A 349 0.65 10.37 -1.31
N ILE A 350 0.74 11.64 -0.94
CA ILE A 350 1.31 12.70 -1.77
C ILE A 350 2.82 12.54 -1.85
N VAL A 351 3.50 12.38 -0.71
CA VAL A 351 4.97 12.36 -0.65
C VAL A 351 5.57 10.97 -0.86
N GLY A 352 4.75 9.92 -0.83
CA GLY A 352 5.16 8.51 -0.92
C GLY A 352 5.67 7.96 0.40
N ASP A 353 6.58 8.68 1.07
CA ASP A 353 7.06 8.35 2.41
C ASP A 353 7.54 9.57 3.20
N ALA A 354 7.44 9.47 4.53
CA ALA A 354 7.87 10.54 5.44
C ALA A 354 8.29 9.97 6.79
N SER A 355 9.18 10.67 7.51
CA SER A 355 9.49 10.35 8.90
C SER A 355 8.39 10.84 9.83
N ALA A 356 8.30 10.28 11.04
CA ALA A 356 7.36 10.78 12.06
C ALA A 356 7.59 12.26 12.39
N ARG A 357 8.83 12.77 12.21
CA ARG A 357 9.16 14.19 12.40
C ARG A 357 8.55 15.04 11.29
N ASP A 358 8.68 14.62 10.04
CA ASP A 358 8.15 15.36 8.88
C ASP A 358 6.61 15.36 8.93
N VAL A 359 6.03 14.20 9.25
CA VAL A 359 4.58 14.07 9.47
C VAL A 359 4.11 15.03 10.56
N LYS A 360 4.81 15.06 11.70
CA LYS A 360 4.50 15.96 12.82
C LYS A 360 4.52 17.43 12.40
N GLU A 361 5.54 17.83 11.65
CA GLU A 361 5.71 19.22 11.19
C GLU A 361 4.58 19.64 10.25
N VAL A 362 4.12 18.73 9.37
CA VAL A 362 3.05 19.00 8.41
C VAL A 362 1.67 19.01 9.04
N VAL A 363 1.39 18.05 9.93
CA VAL A 363 0.05 17.95 10.55
C VAL A 363 -0.12 18.86 11.77
N GLY A 364 0.96 19.48 12.27
CA GLY A 364 0.91 20.44 13.37
C GLY A 364 0.63 19.83 14.75
N GLU A 365 0.79 18.51 14.92
CA GLU A 365 0.40 17.80 16.14
C GLU A 365 1.57 17.45 17.06
N THR A 366 1.24 17.01 18.28
CA THR A 366 2.24 16.47 19.20
C THR A 366 2.85 15.17 18.67
N LYS A 367 4.13 14.93 18.98
CA LYS A 367 4.84 13.71 18.55
C LYS A 367 4.12 12.43 19.02
N GLU A 368 3.56 12.47 20.23
CA GLU A 368 2.89 11.33 20.86
C GLU A 368 1.60 10.95 20.12
N LYS A 369 0.79 11.94 19.72
CA LYS A 369 -0.41 11.70 18.89
C LYS A 369 -0.03 11.20 17.49
N VAL A 370 0.99 11.79 16.87
CA VAL A 370 1.49 11.39 15.54
C VAL A 370 2.00 9.94 15.56
N ASP A 371 2.77 9.57 16.58
CA ASP A 371 3.30 8.22 16.72
C ASP A 371 2.18 7.17 16.90
N LYS A 372 1.13 7.50 17.68
CA LYS A 372 -0.06 6.65 17.83
C LYS A 372 -0.86 6.51 16.53
N ALA A 373 -1.11 7.62 15.83
CA ALA A 373 -1.83 7.62 14.56
C ALA A 373 -1.07 6.85 13.46
N LEU A 374 0.25 7.00 13.40
CA LEU A 374 1.12 6.20 12.53
C LEU A 374 1.11 4.71 12.90
N ALA A 375 1.11 4.38 14.19
CA ALA A 375 0.99 2.99 14.64
C ALA A 375 -0.36 2.38 14.24
N PHE A 376 -1.45 3.14 14.32
CA PHE A 376 -2.76 2.75 13.82
C PHE A 376 -2.74 2.48 12.32
N LEU A 377 -2.19 3.39 11.49
CA LEU A 377 -2.08 3.18 10.04
C LEU A 377 -1.27 1.93 9.66
N VAL A 378 -0.22 1.62 10.44
CA VAL A 378 0.56 0.39 10.26
C VAL A 378 -0.24 -0.85 10.64
N LYS A 379 -0.96 -0.79 11.77
CA LYS A 379 -1.81 -1.89 12.24
C LYS A 379 -2.93 -2.23 11.25
N GLU A 380 -3.57 -1.22 10.67
CA GLU A 380 -4.66 -1.37 9.71
C GLU A 380 -4.17 -1.63 8.27
N GLY A 381 -2.85 -1.72 8.04
CA GLY A 381 -2.28 -2.08 6.74
C GLY A 381 -2.33 -0.98 5.68
N TYR A 382 -2.57 0.28 6.06
CA TYR A 382 -2.53 1.43 5.14
C TYR A 382 -1.11 1.95 4.91
N ALA A 383 -0.22 1.75 5.88
CA ALA A 383 1.19 2.12 5.81
C ALA A 383 2.08 1.01 6.36
N PHE A 384 3.37 1.06 6.08
CA PHE A 384 4.37 0.22 6.73
C PHE A 384 5.59 1.04 7.11
N LYS A 385 6.24 0.68 8.21
CA LYS A 385 7.44 1.36 8.70
C LYS A 385 8.71 0.73 8.13
N LYS A 386 9.61 1.54 7.58
CA LYS A 386 10.94 1.12 7.11
C LYS A 386 11.99 2.04 7.73
N ARG A 387 12.72 1.54 8.72
CA ARG A 387 13.64 2.35 9.54
C ARG A 387 12.88 3.49 10.24
N SER A 388 13.20 4.75 9.93
CA SER A 388 12.61 5.95 10.51
C SER A 388 11.49 6.56 9.66
N SER A 389 11.24 6.04 8.45
CA SER A 389 10.19 6.49 7.55
C SER A 389 8.99 5.53 7.52
N TYR A 390 7.83 6.10 7.26
CA TYR A 390 6.57 5.40 7.06
C TYR A 390 6.20 5.55 5.57
N HIS A 391 5.88 4.43 4.94
CA HIS A 391 5.57 4.33 3.51
C HIS A 391 4.11 3.93 3.33
N VAL A 392 3.40 4.54 2.40
CA VAL A 392 2.04 4.08 2.06
C VAL A 392 2.11 2.74 1.35
N LEU A 393 1.25 1.82 1.78
CA LEU A 393 1.02 0.59 1.07
C LEU A 393 0.17 0.92 -0.17
N LYS A 394 0.81 1.03 -1.34
CA LYS A 394 0.10 1.15 -2.61
C LYS A 394 -0.63 -0.17 -2.84
N ARG A 395 -1.94 -0.20 -2.60
CA ARG A 395 -2.77 -1.34 -3.00
C ARG A 395 -2.66 -1.47 -4.52
N ILE A 396 -2.25 -2.64 -4.98
CA ILE A 396 -2.21 -2.97 -6.39
C ILE A 396 -3.67 -2.92 -6.88
N GLN A 397 -3.98 -1.94 -7.72
CA GLN A 397 -5.21 -1.95 -8.49
C GLN A 397 -4.98 -2.90 -9.66
N TRP A 398 -5.79 -3.96 -9.72
CA TRP A 398 -5.86 -4.78 -10.91
C TRP A 398 -6.43 -3.90 -12.03
N LYS A 399 -5.67 -3.74 -13.11
CA LYS A 399 -6.18 -3.19 -14.36
C LYS A 399 -6.46 -4.36 -15.29
N ASP A 400 -7.70 -4.42 -15.74
CA ASP A 400 -8.26 -5.44 -16.62
C ASP A 400 -7.80 -5.21 -18.07
N THR A 401 -7.28 -4.01 -18.35
CA THR A 401 -6.68 -3.62 -19.62
C THR A 401 -5.17 -3.78 -19.54
N PHE A 402 -4.65 -4.81 -20.22
CA PHE A 402 -3.24 -4.84 -20.58
C PHE A 402 -2.97 -3.61 -21.46
N PHE A 403 -1.88 -2.88 -21.20
CA PHE A 403 -1.38 -1.87 -22.13
C PHE A 403 -1.17 -2.51 -23.51
N ASP A 404 -1.26 -1.70 -24.57
CA ASP A 404 -0.90 -2.09 -25.93
C ASP A 404 0.33 -3.01 -25.92
N GLU A 405 0.26 -4.11 -26.67
CA GLU A 405 1.33 -5.10 -26.75
C GLU A 405 2.65 -4.41 -27.08
N ASP A 406 3.49 -4.21 -26.05
CA ASP A 406 4.88 -3.83 -26.23
C ASP A 406 5.57 -4.90 -27.09
N LYS A 407 6.65 -4.50 -27.78
CA LYS A 407 7.46 -5.39 -28.63
C LYS A 407 7.62 -6.77 -27.99
N LEU A 408 7.23 -7.81 -28.75
CA LEU A 408 7.49 -9.22 -28.43
C LEU A 408 8.91 -9.39 -27.87
N LEU A 409 8.98 -9.72 -26.57
CA LEU A 409 10.21 -10.11 -25.92
C LEU A 409 10.54 -11.54 -26.34
N ASP A 410 11.53 -11.68 -27.21
CA ASP A 410 12.10 -12.99 -27.57
C ASP A 410 12.90 -13.55 -26.39
N PHE A 411 12.18 -14.02 -25.37
CA PHE A 411 12.74 -14.55 -24.14
C PHE A 411 12.10 -15.90 -23.79
N LYS A 412 12.91 -16.97 -23.84
CA LYS A 412 12.48 -18.32 -23.48
C LYS A 412 12.57 -18.50 -21.96
N VAL A 413 11.42 -18.61 -21.28
CA VAL A 413 11.38 -18.84 -19.83
C VAL A 413 11.78 -20.30 -19.53
N PRO A 414 12.87 -20.57 -18.78
CA PRO A 414 13.49 -21.91 -18.72
C PRO A 414 12.63 -23.02 -18.08
N TYR A 415 11.55 -22.68 -17.38
CA TYR A 415 10.73 -23.63 -16.61
C TYR A 415 9.28 -23.73 -17.09
N PHE A 416 8.89 -22.91 -18.06
CA PHE A 416 7.69 -23.19 -18.84
C PHE A 416 8.16 -24.04 -20.02
N TYR A 417 7.82 -25.33 -20.00
CA TYR A 417 7.90 -26.16 -21.20
C TYR A 417 7.16 -25.46 -22.35
N ASP A 418 7.35 -25.94 -23.59
CA ASP A 418 6.81 -25.28 -24.80
C ASP A 418 5.29 -24.98 -24.74
N VAL A 419 4.54 -25.57 -23.79
CA VAL A 419 3.16 -25.17 -23.43
C VAL A 419 2.95 -25.23 -21.90
N ALA A 420 2.42 -24.17 -21.31
CA ALA A 420 1.84 -24.17 -19.96
C ALA A 420 0.32 -23.90 -20.05
N ILE A 421 -0.50 -24.70 -19.37
CA ILE A 421 -1.97 -24.55 -19.36
C ILE A 421 -2.37 -23.86 -18.06
N PHE A 422 -2.90 -22.65 -18.18
CA PHE A 422 -3.52 -21.91 -17.08
C PHE A 422 -5.04 -21.91 -17.26
N ARG A 423 -5.78 -22.03 -16.17
CA ARG A 423 -7.24 -22.06 -16.11
C ARG A 423 -7.79 -20.73 -15.57
N PRO A 424 -9.05 -20.38 -15.90
CA PRO A 424 -9.73 -19.26 -15.24
C PRO A 424 -9.72 -19.43 -13.72
N GLY A 425 -9.22 -18.42 -13.01
CA GLY A 425 -9.02 -18.45 -11.55
C GLY A 425 -7.60 -18.80 -11.09
N ASP A 426 -6.73 -19.27 -11.99
CA ASP A 426 -5.33 -19.50 -11.65
C ASP A 426 -4.61 -18.17 -11.42
N MET A 427 -3.94 -18.05 -10.28
CA MET A 427 -3.09 -16.90 -9.98
C MET A 427 -1.67 -17.18 -10.47
N ILE A 428 -1.24 -16.50 -11.53
CA ILE A 428 0.14 -16.54 -11.99
C ILE A 428 0.91 -15.40 -11.32
N LEU A 429 1.82 -15.74 -10.40
CA LEU A 429 2.69 -14.77 -9.76
C LEU A 429 4.08 -14.81 -10.40
N ILE A 430 4.34 -13.88 -11.31
CA ILE A 430 5.67 -13.69 -11.90
C ILE A 430 6.43 -12.69 -11.04
N GLY A 431 7.22 -13.21 -10.09
CA GLY A 431 8.05 -12.41 -9.21
C GLY A 431 9.52 -12.47 -9.63
N GLY A 432 10.08 -11.34 -10.06
CA GLY A 432 11.52 -11.16 -10.12
C GLY A 432 12.08 -10.83 -8.74
N GLN A 433 13.26 -11.36 -8.38
CA GLN A 433 13.95 -10.90 -7.18
C GLN A 433 14.35 -9.42 -7.37
N GLN A 434 14.14 -8.58 -6.36
CA GLN A 434 14.59 -7.18 -6.45
C GLN A 434 16.12 -7.14 -6.56
N LYS A 435 16.64 -6.27 -7.43
CA LYS A 435 18.09 -6.04 -7.67
C LYS A 435 18.84 -7.15 -8.42
N VAL A 436 18.13 -8.00 -9.16
CA VAL A 436 18.73 -8.92 -10.14
C VAL A 436 19.18 -8.20 -11.41
N GLY A 437 20.08 -8.82 -12.18
CA GLY A 437 20.59 -8.24 -13.42
C GLY A 437 21.58 -7.09 -13.24
N LYS A 438 22.21 -6.92 -12.06
CA LYS A 438 23.23 -5.87 -11.78
C LYS A 438 24.55 -6.50 -11.33
N CYS A 439 25.14 -7.33 -12.18
CA CYS A 439 26.33 -8.13 -11.86
C CYS A 439 27.52 -7.68 -12.72
N ILE A 440 28.74 -7.93 -12.23
CA ILE A 440 29.96 -7.88 -13.04
C ILE A 440 30.38 -9.29 -13.41
N SER A 441 31.02 -9.48 -14.57
CA SER A 441 31.51 -10.79 -15.03
C SER A 441 32.80 -11.17 -14.29
N GLU A 442 33.79 -10.30 -14.37
CA GLU A 442 35.15 -10.48 -13.87
C GLU A 442 35.63 -9.19 -13.21
N GLY A 443 36.56 -9.33 -12.25
CA GLY A 443 37.14 -8.17 -11.60
C GLY A 443 37.76 -8.47 -10.25
N LEU A 444 38.85 -7.77 -9.96
CA LEU A 444 39.54 -7.83 -8.68
C LEU A 444 38.78 -6.99 -7.64
N ILE A 445 38.31 -7.65 -6.60
CA ILE A 445 37.67 -7.02 -5.45
C ILE A 445 38.68 -6.87 -4.32
N LEU A 446 38.79 -5.67 -3.78
CA LEU A 446 39.56 -5.45 -2.56
C LEU A 446 38.81 -6.00 -1.34
N THR A 447 39.38 -7.04 -0.73
CA THR A 447 38.86 -7.69 0.46
C THR A 447 39.79 -7.53 1.66
N ASN A 448 39.33 -7.92 2.86
CA ASN A 448 40.19 -7.97 4.05
C ASN A 448 41.27 -9.08 3.99
N GLN A 449 41.40 -9.79 2.86
CA GLN A 449 42.42 -10.79 2.57
C GLN A 449 43.30 -10.37 1.37
N GLY A 450 43.22 -9.10 0.94
CA GLY A 450 43.87 -8.60 -0.27
C GLY A 450 42.91 -8.52 -1.47
N LEU A 451 43.46 -8.27 -2.66
CA LEU A 451 42.72 -8.33 -3.91
C LEU A 451 42.38 -9.79 -4.22
N ARG A 452 41.11 -10.06 -4.52
CA ARG A 452 40.63 -11.37 -4.93
C ARG A 452 39.74 -11.24 -6.15
N ASP A 453 39.88 -12.15 -7.09
CA ASP A 453 38.98 -12.23 -8.22
C ASP A 453 37.55 -12.57 -7.74
N ILE A 454 36.55 -11.82 -8.24
CA ILE A 454 35.14 -12.12 -7.94
C ILE A 454 34.73 -13.50 -8.44
N SER A 455 35.30 -13.96 -9.55
CA SER A 455 35.02 -15.28 -10.14
C SER A 455 35.43 -16.40 -9.19
N ASP A 456 36.59 -16.28 -8.54
CA ASP A 456 37.06 -17.22 -7.51
C ASP A 456 36.15 -17.25 -6.29
N ILE A 457 35.65 -16.09 -5.87
CA ILE A 457 34.68 -16.00 -4.75
C ILE A 457 33.36 -16.68 -5.14
N GLY A 458 32.94 -16.55 -6.40
CA GLY A 458 31.70 -17.09 -6.97
C GLY A 458 31.78 -18.53 -7.49
N LYS A 459 32.98 -19.12 -7.62
CA LYS A 459 33.19 -20.42 -8.28
C LYS A 459 32.35 -21.54 -7.68
N THR A 460 32.29 -21.59 -6.35
CA THR A 460 31.52 -22.61 -5.61
C THR A 460 30.11 -22.14 -5.22
N LYS A 461 29.67 -20.98 -5.71
CA LYS A 461 28.35 -20.43 -5.40
C LYS A 461 27.32 -20.90 -6.44
N PRO A 462 26.11 -21.28 -6.02
CA PRO A 462 25.02 -21.61 -6.93
C PRO A 462 24.58 -20.35 -7.71
N ASP A 463 23.92 -20.57 -8.84
CA ASP A 463 23.19 -19.49 -9.52
C ASP A 463 22.08 -18.95 -8.59
N GLY A 464 21.84 -17.65 -8.63
CA GLY A 464 20.99 -16.89 -7.72
C GLY A 464 21.73 -16.36 -6.50
N TRP A 465 20.95 -16.06 -5.44
CA TRP A 465 21.47 -15.54 -4.19
C TRP A 465 22.00 -16.66 -3.29
N SER A 466 23.19 -16.46 -2.74
CA SER A 466 23.77 -17.35 -1.75
C SER A 466 24.34 -16.57 -0.58
N LYS A 467 24.31 -17.16 0.62
CA LYS A 467 24.92 -16.54 1.79
C LYS A 467 26.44 -16.57 1.65
N ASN A 468 27.09 -15.46 2.00
CA ASN A 468 28.54 -15.41 2.08
C ASN A 468 29.03 -15.88 3.45
N ASN A 469 30.21 -16.50 3.44
CA ASN A 469 30.87 -16.86 4.68
C ASN A 469 31.27 -15.56 5.39
N ARG A 470 31.05 -15.50 6.71
CA ARG A 470 31.27 -14.29 7.53
C ARG A 470 32.74 -13.77 7.51
N HIS A 471 33.65 -14.48 6.85
CA HIS A 471 35.07 -14.18 6.77
C HIS A 471 35.45 -13.21 5.64
N ILE A 472 34.63 -13.04 4.61
CA ILE A 472 34.92 -12.14 3.49
C ILE A 472 34.25 -10.78 3.72
N ARG A 473 35.09 -9.74 3.87
CA ARG A 473 34.68 -8.34 3.96
C ARG A 473 35.25 -7.58 2.77
N VAL A 474 34.41 -6.77 2.12
CA VAL A 474 34.76 -6.01 0.91
C VAL A 474 34.93 -4.54 1.29
N PHE A 475 35.89 -3.88 0.66
CA PHE A 475 36.13 -2.45 0.84
C PHE A 475 35.00 -1.62 0.24
N ILE A 476 34.56 -0.57 0.96
CA ILE A 476 33.53 0.36 0.48
C ILE A 476 34.10 1.78 0.47
N GLY A 477 34.05 2.43 -0.70
CA GLY A 477 34.50 3.80 -0.92
C GLY A 477 33.49 4.89 -0.55
N ASP A 478 32.86 4.80 0.63
CA ASP A 478 31.93 5.82 1.11
C ASP A 478 32.68 7.00 1.78
N LYS A 479 32.28 8.24 1.47
CA LYS A 479 32.85 9.52 1.96
C LYS A 479 33.01 9.58 3.48
N ARG A 480 32.19 8.84 4.25
CA ARG A 480 32.21 8.89 5.72
C ARG A 480 32.88 7.70 6.39
N LYS A 481 33.10 6.59 5.66
CA LYS A 481 33.57 5.32 6.23
C LYS A 481 34.35 4.49 5.20
N LYS A 482 35.61 4.83 4.92
CA LYS A 482 36.55 3.95 4.21
C LYS A 482 36.80 2.70 5.06
N ALA A 483 36.03 1.64 4.85
CA ALA A 483 36.12 0.46 5.70
C ALA A 483 35.71 -0.82 4.98
N PHE A 484 36.33 -1.93 5.40
CA PHE A 484 35.89 -3.27 5.04
C PHE A 484 34.57 -3.61 5.74
N ARG A 485 33.59 -4.10 4.97
CA ARG A 485 32.26 -4.49 5.46
C ARG A 485 31.95 -5.93 5.11
N THR A 486 31.31 -6.62 6.04
CA THR A 486 30.81 -7.99 5.81
C THR A 486 29.70 -7.94 4.78
N THR A 487 29.85 -8.76 3.73
CA THR A 487 28.81 -8.93 2.71
C THR A 487 27.69 -9.82 3.25
N LYS A 488 26.43 -9.49 2.92
CA LYS A 488 25.28 -10.31 3.36
C LYS A 488 25.14 -11.61 2.55
N GLY A 489 25.56 -11.56 1.30
CA GLY A 489 25.48 -12.66 0.36
C GLY A 489 26.28 -12.37 -0.90
N PHE A 490 26.31 -13.37 -1.78
CA PHE A 490 26.86 -13.32 -3.13
C PHE A 490 25.74 -13.66 -4.10
N TYR A 491 25.64 -12.92 -5.20
CA TYR A 491 24.66 -13.16 -6.24
C TYR A 491 25.39 -13.58 -7.52
N LYS A 492 24.97 -14.68 -8.13
CA LYS A 492 25.53 -15.21 -9.37
C LYS A 492 24.41 -15.39 -10.38
N GLU A 493 24.61 -14.96 -11.62
CA GLU A 493 23.57 -15.04 -12.63
C GLU A 493 24.20 -15.23 -14.00
N LYS A 494 23.49 -15.96 -14.88
CA LYS A 494 23.84 -16.05 -16.29
C LYS A 494 23.14 -14.91 -17.01
N VAL A 495 23.91 -14.08 -17.68
CA VAL A 495 23.41 -12.96 -18.50
C VAL A 495 23.72 -13.24 -19.96
N ASN A 496 22.82 -12.86 -20.85
CA ASN A 496 22.98 -13.01 -22.30
C ASN A 496 23.72 -11.84 -22.95
N LYS A 497 23.81 -10.71 -22.26
CA LYS A 497 24.46 -9.49 -22.74
C LYS A 497 25.29 -8.85 -21.64
N THR A 498 26.52 -8.48 -21.98
CA THR A 498 27.43 -7.70 -21.13
C THR A 498 27.88 -6.44 -21.87
N ILE A 499 28.37 -5.47 -21.11
CA ILE A 499 29.02 -4.25 -21.62
C ILE A 499 30.37 -4.15 -20.92
N LYS A 500 31.44 -4.07 -21.70
CA LYS A 500 32.81 -3.83 -21.23
C LYS A 500 33.18 -2.37 -21.43
N ILE A 501 33.66 -1.73 -20.37
CA ILE A 501 34.17 -0.35 -20.38
C ILE A 501 35.65 -0.41 -20.07
N VAL A 502 36.45 0.28 -20.89
CA VAL A 502 37.88 0.44 -20.71
C VAL A 502 38.18 1.94 -20.60
N THR A 503 38.83 2.33 -19.52
CA THR A 503 39.27 3.72 -19.32
C THR A 503 40.59 3.98 -20.07
N GLU A 504 40.93 5.25 -20.30
CA GLU A 504 42.22 5.64 -20.89
C GLU A 504 43.45 5.14 -20.08
N HIS A 505 43.26 4.90 -18.78
CA HIS A 505 44.30 4.41 -17.86
C HIS A 505 44.35 2.87 -17.78
N GLY A 506 43.61 2.16 -18.64
CA GLY A 506 43.61 0.70 -18.70
C GLY A 506 42.80 -0.01 -17.61
N TYR A 507 42.04 0.72 -16.78
CA TYR A 507 41.06 0.08 -15.90
C TYR A 507 39.87 -0.43 -16.69
N GLU A 508 39.45 -1.64 -16.38
CA GLU A 508 38.37 -2.33 -17.07
C GLU A 508 37.26 -2.71 -16.10
N ILE A 509 36.02 -2.66 -16.58
CA ILE A 509 34.87 -3.26 -15.92
C ILE A 509 33.95 -3.86 -16.98
N GLU A 510 33.50 -5.08 -16.76
CA GLU A 510 32.49 -5.73 -17.59
C GLU A 510 31.34 -6.22 -16.72
N GLY A 511 30.11 -5.94 -17.15
CA GLY A 511 28.93 -6.33 -16.41
C GLY A 511 27.65 -6.24 -17.24
N SER A 512 26.53 -6.52 -16.59
CA SER A 512 25.22 -6.42 -17.21
C SER A 512 24.88 -4.96 -17.57
N PRO A 513 24.04 -4.72 -18.60
CA PRO A 513 23.68 -3.36 -19.03
C PRO A 513 23.16 -2.47 -17.90
N GLU A 514 22.42 -3.07 -16.96
CA GLU A 514 21.80 -2.39 -15.82
C GLU A 514 22.75 -2.14 -14.63
N HIS A 515 23.99 -2.61 -14.69
CA HIS A 515 24.97 -2.44 -13.61
C HIS A 515 25.34 -0.96 -13.49
N PRO A 516 25.13 -0.31 -12.33
CA PRO A 516 25.43 1.10 -12.17
C PRO A 516 26.86 1.32 -11.69
N ILE A 517 27.58 2.24 -12.33
CA ILE A 517 28.87 2.76 -11.86
C ILE A 517 28.75 4.23 -11.50
N LEU A 518 29.64 4.72 -10.64
CA LEU A 518 29.64 6.11 -10.20
C LEU A 518 30.44 6.95 -11.21
N VAL A 519 29.83 8.01 -11.72
CA VAL A 519 30.45 8.94 -12.68
C VAL A 519 30.37 10.39 -12.18
N MET A 520 31.19 11.27 -12.75
CA MET A 520 31.17 12.71 -12.46
C MET A 520 30.18 13.43 -13.38
N LYS A 521 29.16 14.08 -12.80
CA LYS A 521 28.01 14.62 -13.55
C LYS A 521 28.35 15.75 -14.52
N LYS A 522 29.34 16.58 -14.18
CA LYS A 522 29.73 17.78 -14.97
C LYS A 522 31.22 17.77 -15.33
N GLY A 523 31.76 16.59 -15.65
CA GLY A 523 33.17 16.42 -15.98
C GLY A 523 34.11 16.34 -14.77
N ILE A 524 35.41 16.23 -15.04
CA ILE A 524 36.46 15.90 -14.05
C ILE A 524 36.55 16.88 -12.86
N ASN A 525 36.23 18.17 -13.08
CA ASN A 525 36.30 19.21 -12.05
C ASN A 525 35.02 19.32 -11.21
N SER A 526 34.00 18.52 -11.49
CA SER A 526 32.76 18.53 -10.73
C SER A 526 32.97 17.92 -9.33
N ASN A 527 32.16 18.30 -8.36
CA ASN A 527 32.01 17.54 -7.10
C ASN A 527 30.69 16.74 -7.05
N GLU A 528 29.87 16.87 -8.09
CA GLU A 528 28.60 16.18 -8.23
C GLU A 528 28.84 14.81 -8.88
N ARG A 529 28.30 13.77 -8.24
CA ARG A 529 28.45 12.38 -8.67
C ARG A 529 27.07 11.77 -8.85
N GLU A 530 26.94 10.91 -9.84
CA GLU A 530 25.71 10.15 -10.07
C GLU A 530 26.01 8.71 -10.45
N PHE A 531 25.06 7.82 -10.18
CA PHE A 531 25.14 6.44 -10.66
C PHE A 531 24.55 6.38 -12.05
N LYS A 532 25.35 5.92 -13.01
CA LYS A 532 24.97 5.74 -14.40
C LYS A 532 25.10 4.26 -14.76
N LYS A 533 24.10 3.69 -15.43
CA LYS A 533 24.13 2.27 -15.84
C LYS A 533 25.20 2.09 -16.91
N LEU A 534 25.80 0.90 -17.03
CA LEU A 534 26.75 0.61 -18.10
C LEU A 534 26.16 0.88 -19.49
N SER A 535 24.86 0.63 -19.69
CA SER A 535 24.15 0.94 -20.94
C SER A 535 24.11 2.41 -21.32
N ASP A 536 24.24 3.27 -20.33
CA ASP A 536 24.07 4.72 -20.49
C ASP A 536 25.44 5.42 -20.57
N ILE A 537 26.54 4.72 -20.28
CA ILE A 537 27.89 5.28 -20.32
C ILE A 537 28.27 5.63 -21.76
N SER A 538 28.80 6.83 -21.93
CA SER A 538 29.30 7.35 -23.20
C SER A 538 30.79 7.64 -23.13
N ILE A 539 31.47 7.63 -24.28
CA ILE A 539 32.86 8.08 -24.40
C ILE A 539 32.95 9.53 -23.88
N GLY A 540 33.92 9.80 -23.01
CA GLY A 540 34.09 11.09 -22.34
C GLY A 540 33.49 11.19 -20.95
N ASP A 541 32.70 10.19 -20.51
CA ASP A 541 32.27 10.10 -19.11
C ASP A 541 33.48 9.82 -18.18
N PHE A 542 33.51 10.49 -17.03
CA PHE A 542 34.58 10.30 -16.04
C PHE A 542 34.12 9.35 -14.93
N GLY A 543 34.60 8.10 -14.97
CA GLY A 543 34.35 7.08 -13.96
C GLY A 543 35.09 7.35 -12.64
N VAL A 544 34.42 7.17 -11.51
CA VAL A 544 35.01 7.37 -10.18
C VAL A 544 35.73 6.10 -9.74
N ILE A 545 37.06 6.13 -9.76
CA ILE A 545 37.91 5.06 -9.25
C ILE A 545 38.30 5.37 -7.80
N VAL A 546 38.02 4.43 -6.90
CA VAL A 546 38.40 4.58 -5.50
C VAL A 546 39.74 3.89 -5.30
N THR A 547 40.79 4.68 -5.05
CA THR A 547 42.04 4.18 -4.50
C THR A 547 41.90 4.06 -2.98
N PRO A 548 41.92 2.85 -2.41
CA PRO A 548 42.07 2.70 -0.96
C PRO A 548 43.40 3.34 -0.55
N ASN A 549 43.43 4.10 0.54
CA ASN A 549 44.70 4.27 1.26
C ASN A 549 45.00 2.89 1.84
N ILE A 550 45.80 2.09 1.13
CA ILE A 550 46.13 0.71 1.52
C ILE A 550 46.87 0.70 2.88
N GLU A 551 47.46 1.82 3.28
CA GLU A 551 48.06 1.99 4.59
C GLU A 551 47.08 2.57 5.60
N THR A 552 46.48 1.68 6.40
CA THR A 552 46.10 2.08 7.77
C THR A 552 47.26 1.68 8.67
N LYS A 553 48.11 2.66 9.05
CA LYS A 553 49.20 2.52 10.04
C LYS A 553 48.80 1.73 11.30
N GLU A 554 47.50 1.74 11.63
CA GLU A 554 46.94 1.15 12.84
C GLU A 554 46.81 -0.39 12.84
N LYS A 555 47.08 -1.09 11.73
CA LYS A 555 46.81 -2.54 11.62
C LYS A 555 48.02 -3.44 11.36
N ILE A 556 49.23 -2.91 11.38
CA ILE A 556 50.37 -3.77 11.67
C ILE A 556 50.25 -4.11 13.16
N LYS A 557 49.69 -5.28 13.48
CA LYS A 557 49.75 -5.78 14.86
C LYS A 557 51.23 -5.73 15.24
N LYS A 558 51.58 -4.95 16.28
CA LYS A 558 52.90 -5.06 16.92
C LYS A 558 53.13 -6.56 17.13
N GLY A 559 54.10 -7.11 16.40
CA GLY A 559 54.43 -8.52 16.52
C GLY A 559 54.65 -8.81 18.00
N LYS A 560 54.15 -9.95 18.49
CA LYS A 560 54.66 -10.44 19.77
C LYS A 560 56.16 -10.61 19.58
N ASP A 561 56.96 -10.05 20.49
CA ASP A 561 58.40 -10.29 20.50
C ASP A 561 58.65 -11.79 20.40
N PHE A 562 59.17 -12.21 19.25
CA PHE A 562 59.49 -13.60 19.03
C PHE A 562 60.76 -13.88 19.82
N LYS A 563 60.65 -14.60 20.94
CA LYS A 563 61.82 -15.03 21.72
C LYS A 563 62.57 -16.10 20.93
N TYR A 564 63.44 -15.66 20.02
CA TYR A 564 64.40 -16.53 19.35
C TYR A 564 65.61 -16.72 20.27
N LYS A 565 65.95 -17.98 20.56
CA LYS A 565 67.25 -18.35 21.11
C LYS A 565 68.10 -18.90 19.96
N PRO A 566 69.22 -18.25 19.58
CA PRO A 566 70.12 -18.80 18.58
C PRO A 566 70.66 -20.16 19.04
N ASN A 567 70.87 -21.06 18.08
CA ASN A 567 71.51 -22.34 18.36
C ASN A 567 72.98 -22.10 18.74
N THR A 568 73.57 -22.95 19.59
CA THR A 568 74.93 -22.77 20.14
C THR A 568 76.03 -22.73 19.07
N HIS A 569 75.74 -23.21 17.87
CA HIS A 569 76.67 -23.25 16.74
C HIS A 569 76.40 -22.17 15.68
N THR A 570 75.45 -21.26 15.90
CA THR A 570 75.14 -20.19 14.94
C THR A 570 76.11 -19.02 15.12
N THR A 571 77.19 -18.99 14.34
CA THR A 571 78.25 -17.96 14.45
C THR A 571 77.97 -16.69 13.63
N ASN A 572 77.06 -16.73 12.65
CA ASN A 572 76.77 -15.63 11.73
C ASN A 572 75.38 -15.03 11.93
N PHE A 573 74.95 -14.82 13.17
CA PHE A 573 73.65 -14.21 13.48
C PHE A 573 73.82 -12.80 14.03
N LYS A 574 73.24 -11.80 13.35
CA LYS A 574 73.09 -10.44 13.88
C LYS A 574 71.64 -10.27 14.33
N GLN A 575 71.42 -9.89 15.58
CA GLN A 575 70.08 -9.49 16.04
C GLN A 575 69.76 -8.13 15.43
N ILE A 576 68.62 -8.04 14.74
CA ILE A 576 68.24 -6.84 14.00
C ILE A 576 66.98 -6.24 14.60
N ASN A 577 67.01 -4.95 14.90
CA ASN A 577 65.83 -4.19 15.32
C ASN A 577 65.14 -3.63 14.09
N ILE A 578 64.11 -4.32 13.62
CA ILE A 578 63.28 -3.82 12.51
C ILE A 578 62.36 -2.73 13.07
N SER A 579 62.38 -1.56 12.43
CA SER A 579 61.45 -0.47 12.77
C SER A 579 60.01 -0.97 12.75
N SER A 580 59.19 -0.50 13.69
CA SER A 580 57.75 -0.79 13.67
C SER A 580 57.02 -0.09 12.52
N ASP A 581 57.65 0.92 11.92
CA ASP A 581 57.15 1.68 10.78
C ASP A 581 57.85 1.23 9.49
N LEU A 582 57.05 1.03 8.42
CA LEU A 582 57.57 0.75 7.09
C LEU A 582 58.25 2.01 6.53
N ASN A 583 59.58 2.05 6.57
CA ASN A 583 60.40 3.06 5.91
C ASN A 583 61.07 2.47 4.65
N GLU A 584 61.77 3.31 3.89
CA GLU A 584 62.43 2.91 2.63
C GLU A 584 63.35 1.71 2.83
N ASP A 585 64.17 1.73 3.88
CA ASP A 585 65.07 0.63 4.24
C ASP A 585 64.31 -0.67 4.51
N THR A 586 63.27 -0.62 5.35
CA THR A 586 62.47 -1.80 5.71
C THR A 586 61.71 -2.35 4.50
N ALA A 587 61.22 -1.47 3.63
CA ALA A 587 60.58 -1.86 2.37
C ALA A 587 61.57 -2.54 1.41
N LYS A 588 62.79 -2.01 1.32
CA LYS A 588 63.87 -2.56 0.50
C LYS A 588 64.29 -3.96 0.97
N ILE A 589 64.38 -4.16 2.28
CA ILE A 589 64.61 -5.48 2.88
C ILE A 589 63.49 -6.46 2.54
N PHE A 590 62.22 -6.04 2.61
CA PHE A 590 61.11 -6.90 2.16
C PHE A 590 61.21 -7.24 0.68
N GLY A 591 61.65 -6.30 -0.17
CA GLY A 591 61.96 -6.55 -1.57
C GLY A 591 62.98 -7.67 -1.74
N TYR A 592 64.12 -7.59 -1.04
CA TYR A 592 65.15 -8.63 -1.07
C TYR A 592 64.65 -9.98 -0.54
N ILE A 593 63.83 -9.98 0.50
CA ILE A 593 63.24 -11.21 1.05
C ILE A 593 62.28 -11.86 0.05
N ILE A 594 61.49 -11.06 -0.68
CA ILE A 594 60.54 -11.56 -1.69
C ILE A 594 61.26 -12.09 -2.92
N GLY A 595 62.32 -11.40 -3.37
CA GLY A 595 63.10 -11.79 -4.55
C GLY A 595 64.01 -12.98 -4.30
N ASP A 596 64.87 -12.88 -3.27
CA ASP A 596 66.02 -13.76 -3.06
C ASP A 596 66.07 -14.39 -1.65
N GLY A 597 65.02 -14.18 -0.86
CA GLY A 597 64.92 -14.64 0.52
C GLY A 597 64.31 -16.03 0.67
N SER A 598 64.68 -16.67 1.78
CA SER A 598 64.06 -17.88 2.30
C SER A 598 63.59 -17.64 3.73
N LEU A 599 62.31 -17.85 3.98
CA LEU A 599 61.70 -17.74 5.29
C LEU A 599 61.66 -19.11 5.96
N GLN A 600 62.27 -19.24 7.13
CA GLN A 600 62.15 -20.41 8.00
C GLN A 600 61.48 -20.02 9.33
N LYS A 601 61.10 -21.02 10.14
CA LYS A 601 60.31 -20.85 11.37
C LYS A 601 60.80 -19.75 12.31
N ASN A 602 62.10 -19.47 12.33
CA ASN A 602 62.74 -18.51 13.22
C ASN A 602 63.95 -17.80 12.61
N LYS A 603 64.12 -17.87 11.28
CA LYS A 603 65.21 -17.17 10.58
C LYS A 603 64.78 -16.76 9.19
N VAL A 604 65.30 -15.62 8.75
CA VAL A 604 65.26 -15.19 7.35
C VAL A 604 66.67 -15.38 6.81
N THR A 605 66.80 -15.97 5.63
CA THR A 605 68.09 -16.12 4.94
C THR A 605 67.95 -15.50 3.57
N ILE A 606 68.75 -14.49 3.26
CA ILE A 606 68.82 -13.93 1.91
C ILE A 606 70.03 -14.59 1.27
N TYR A 607 69.82 -15.32 0.18
CA TYR A 607 70.90 -15.96 -0.56
C TYR A 607 71.39 -14.98 -1.59
N GLN A 608 72.69 -14.71 -1.59
CA GLN A 608 73.29 -13.87 -2.62
C GLN A 608 74.55 -14.51 -3.16
N ASN A 609 74.72 -14.39 -4.48
CA ASN A 609 75.92 -14.83 -5.15
C ASN A 609 77.09 -13.92 -4.74
N THR A 610 78.24 -14.51 -4.39
CA THR A 610 79.43 -13.77 -3.91
C THR A 610 80.02 -12.78 -4.92
N LYS A 611 79.55 -12.81 -6.17
CA LYS A 611 79.93 -11.84 -7.21
C LYS A 611 79.15 -10.52 -7.13
N ASP A 612 78.03 -10.49 -6.40
CA ASP A 612 77.13 -9.33 -6.29
C ASP A 612 77.31 -8.61 -4.94
N ILE A 613 78.54 -8.16 -4.65
CA ILE A 613 78.97 -7.66 -3.32
C ILE A 613 78.12 -6.47 -2.82
N TYR A 614 77.54 -5.68 -3.74
CA TYR A 614 76.89 -4.40 -3.43
C TYR A 614 75.65 -4.50 -2.52
N ASN A 615 74.85 -5.57 -2.59
CA ASN A 615 73.66 -5.65 -1.72
C ASN A 615 73.99 -6.12 -0.29
N ILE A 616 75.12 -6.81 -0.04
CA ILE A 616 75.48 -7.25 1.32
C ILE A 616 75.95 -6.07 2.16
N GLU A 617 76.76 -5.18 1.59
CA GLU A 617 77.19 -3.97 2.31
C GLU A 617 76.01 -3.03 2.53
N GLU A 618 75.14 -2.87 1.55
CA GLU A 618 73.94 -2.05 1.70
C GLU A 618 72.95 -2.62 2.76
N ILE A 619 72.74 -3.94 2.79
CA ILE A 619 71.94 -4.58 3.86
C ILE A 619 72.65 -4.45 5.21
N LYS A 620 73.99 -4.47 5.25
CA LYS A 620 74.75 -4.23 6.49
C LYS A 620 74.65 -2.77 6.94
N ASP A 621 74.62 -1.80 6.03
CA ASP A 621 74.58 -0.36 6.32
C ASP A 621 73.19 0.09 6.78
N ILE A 622 72.14 -0.60 6.34
CA ILE A 622 70.78 -0.45 6.88
C ILE A 622 70.71 -0.85 8.37
N TYR A 623 71.71 -1.57 8.93
CA TYR A 623 71.63 -2.22 10.25
C TYR A 623 72.80 -2.02 11.22
#